data_AF-A0A0Q4DHJ9-F1
#
_entry.id   AF-A0A0Q4DHJ9-F1
#
_cell.length_a   1.000
_cell.length_b   1.000
_cell.length_c   1.000
_cell.angle_alpha   90.00
_cell.angle_beta   90.00
_cell.angle_gamma   90.00
#
_symmetry.space_group_name_H-M   'P 1'
#
loop_
_entity.id
_entity.type
_entity.pdbx_description
1 polymer ?
#
loop_
_entity_poly.entity_id
_entity_poly.type
_entity_poly.pdbx_seq_one_letter_code
_entity_poly.pdbx_strand_id
1 'polypeptide(L)'
;MSMFAQRPGAGRDEVGEKIASFPTYEQAQKAVSSLIAGEVPARDIAIVGSGLRSIERITGKLGYATAARSGALNGLMLGLLFAFIFVLGMPTVQISAFIGVLLVGMALGMILSIGTYSIVRRRRDFASVMQVAADHYDVCVAAPSVHKARGIVGPAGSAAAPTVVSRPAPSDSAPPQYGERVAPGSAAPVAPPRPPAPNPNPAPRDDEPPRYGERIAPPSSPAPEASENDDRTAETPRPDERPTPTER
;
A
#
# COMPACT_ATOMS: atom_id res chain seq x y z
N MET A 1 -7.54 39.28 -4.16
CA MET A 1 -7.67 37.94 -4.78
C MET A 1 -8.12 36.97 -3.70
N SER A 2 -9.44 36.79 -3.55
CA SER A 2 -9.99 35.86 -2.57
C SER A 2 -9.85 34.43 -3.08
N MET A 3 -9.08 33.62 -2.37
CA MET A 3 -9.03 32.18 -2.59
C MET A 3 -10.40 31.59 -2.19
N PHE A 4 -11.12 31.06 -3.18
CA PHE A 4 -12.26 30.17 -2.95
C PHE A 4 -11.74 28.89 -2.27
N ALA A 5 -11.81 28.87 -0.93
CA ALA A 5 -11.80 27.61 -0.20
C ALA A 5 -13.11 26.90 -0.51
N GLN A 6 -13.11 26.02 -1.52
CA GLN A 6 -14.23 25.13 -1.82
C GLN A 6 -14.54 24.33 -0.55
N ARG A 7 -15.67 24.62 0.09
CA ARG A 7 -16.10 23.87 1.28
C ARG A 7 -16.16 22.39 0.92
N PRO A 8 -15.58 21.48 1.72
CA PRO A 8 -15.73 20.04 1.52
C PRO A 8 -17.21 19.68 1.74
N GLY A 9 -17.97 19.68 0.65
CA GLY A 9 -19.43 19.59 0.66
C GLY A 9 -20.10 20.30 -0.51
N ALA A 10 -19.48 21.32 -1.10
CA ALA A 10 -20.05 22.11 -2.20
C ALA A 10 -20.37 21.29 -3.46
N GLY A 11 -19.70 20.14 -3.66
CA GLY A 11 -20.00 19.24 -4.77
C GLY A 11 -21.32 18.47 -4.60
N ARG A 12 -21.80 18.22 -3.37
CA ARG A 12 -23.04 17.45 -3.15
C ARG A 12 -24.27 18.16 -3.67
N ASP A 13 -24.28 19.49 -3.60
CA ASP A 13 -25.38 20.30 -4.09
C ASP A 13 -25.42 20.33 -5.63
N GLU A 14 -24.27 20.13 -6.29
CA GLU A 14 -24.15 20.10 -7.76
C GLU A 14 -24.52 18.73 -8.38
N VAL A 15 -24.25 17.62 -7.68
CA VAL A 15 -24.50 16.26 -8.19
C VAL A 15 -25.94 15.76 -7.98
N GLY A 16 -26.80 16.49 -7.27
CA GLY A 16 -28.20 16.13 -7.06
C GLY A 16 -28.44 15.14 -5.92
N GLU A 17 -29.67 14.63 -5.82
CA GLU A 17 -30.10 13.77 -4.72
C GLU A 17 -29.72 12.30 -4.95
N LYS A 18 -29.16 11.65 -3.92
CA LYS A 18 -28.83 10.23 -3.96
C LYS A 18 -30.09 9.38 -4.06
N ILE A 19 -30.15 8.53 -5.08
CA ILE A 19 -31.26 7.57 -5.29
C ILE A 19 -30.89 6.14 -4.90
N ALA A 20 -29.60 5.77 -5.01
CA ALA A 20 -29.11 4.44 -4.71
C ALA A 20 -27.60 4.45 -4.44
N SER A 21 -27.13 3.42 -3.73
CA SER A 21 -25.71 3.22 -3.42
C SER A 21 -25.29 1.80 -3.76
N PHE A 22 -24.12 1.66 -4.39
CA PHE A 22 -23.61 0.38 -4.86
C PHE A 22 -22.15 0.17 -4.43
N PRO A 23 -21.75 -1.06 -4.05
CA PRO A 23 -20.36 -1.35 -3.69
C PRO A 23 -19.38 -1.28 -4.87
N THR A 24 -19.84 -1.50 -6.11
CA THR A 24 -18.98 -1.51 -7.29
C THR A 24 -19.46 -0.53 -8.36
N TYR A 25 -18.49 0.00 -9.11
CA TYR A 25 -18.76 0.95 -10.20
C TYR A 25 -19.64 0.32 -11.29
N GLU A 26 -19.44 -0.96 -11.61
CA GLU A 26 -20.24 -1.66 -12.62
C GLU A 26 -21.72 -1.75 -12.24
N GLN A 27 -22.03 -1.95 -10.96
CA GLN A 27 -23.41 -1.98 -10.48
C GLN A 27 -24.05 -0.59 -10.56
N ALA A 28 -23.31 0.46 -10.19
CA ALA A 28 -23.75 1.83 -10.38
C ALA A 28 -24.00 2.14 -11.87
N GLN A 29 -23.10 1.71 -12.76
CA GLN A 29 -23.26 1.89 -14.21
C GLN A 29 -24.50 1.16 -14.75
N LYS A 30 -24.80 -0.05 -14.26
CA LYS A 30 -26.04 -0.76 -14.62
C LYS A 30 -27.27 0.02 -14.19
N ALA A 31 -27.28 0.58 -12.98
CA ALA A 31 -28.38 1.43 -12.52
C ALA A 31 -28.53 2.69 -13.38
N VAL A 32 -27.43 3.34 -13.75
CA VAL A 32 -27.45 4.48 -14.69
C VAL A 32 -28.02 4.08 -16.05
N SER A 33 -27.61 2.93 -16.60
CA SER A 33 -28.19 2.41 -17.85
C SER A 33 -29.69 2.18 -17.74
N SER A 34 -30.18 1.64 -16.62
CA SER A 34 -31.62 1.47 -16.36
C SER A 34 -32.37 2.80 -16.26
N LEU A 35 -31.77 3.82 -15.63
CA LEU A 35 -32.36 5.16 -15.56
C LEU A 35 -32.48 5.81 -16.95
N ILE A 36 -31.43 5.68 -17.77
CA ILE A 36 -31.43 6.21 -19.15
C ILE A 36 -32.48 5.47 -19.99
N ALA A 37 -32.59 4.14 -19.82
CA ALA A 37 -33.63 3.35 -20.50
C ALA A 37 -35.05 3.76 -20.07
N GLY A 38 -35.23 4.17 -18.81
CA GLY A 38 -36.45 4.81 -18.32
C GLY A 38 -36.55 6.31 -18.64
N GLU A 39 -35.81 6.79 -19.65
CA GLU A 39 -35.84 8.16 -20.17
C GLU A 39 -35.53 9.24 -19.11
N VAL A 40 -34.65 8.95 -18.14
CA VAL A 40 -34.03 9.99 -17.31
C VAL A 40 -32.88 10.61 -18.11
N PRO A 41 -32.82 11.95 -18.27
CA PRO A 41 -31.74 12.59 -19.03
C PRO A 41 -30.37 12.25 -18.45
N ALA A 42 -29.44 11.76 -19.28
CA ALA A 42 -28.11 11.34 -18.82
C ALA A 42 -27.31 12.48 -18.15
N ARG A 43 -27.54 13.73 -18.59
CA ARG A 43 -26.93 14.94 -17.99
C ARG A 43 -27.36 15.21 -16.54
N ASP A 44 -28.49 14.65 -16.12
CA ASP A 44 -29.05 14.83 -14.78
C ASP A 44 -28.56 13.73 -13.82
N ILE A 45 -27.78 12.74 -14.30
CA ILE A 45 -27.34 11.59 -13.52
C ILE A 45 -25.85 11.72 -13.24
N ALA A 46 -25.47 11.54 -11.97
CA ALA A 46 -24.08 11.52 -11.53
C ALA A 46 -23.76 10.24 -10.75
N ILE A 47 -22.55 9.71 -10.94
CA ILE A 47 -21.99 8.66 -10.09
C ILE A 47 -20.95 9.31 -9.18
N VAL A 48 -21.14 9.20 -7.87
CA VAL A 48 -20.30 9.82 -6.85
C VAL A 48 -19.59 8.73 -6.07
N GLY A 49 -18.26 8.69 -6.16
CA GLY A 49 -17.45 7.82 -5.31
C GLY A 49 -17.35 8.37 -3.89
N SER A 50 -17.84 7.62 -2.91
CA SER A 50 -17.83 7.99 -1.49
C SER A 50 -16.78 7.14 -0.75
N GLY A 51 -16.16 7.71 0.29
CA GLY A 51 -15.12 7.04 1.06
C GLY A 51 -13.85 6.78 0.25
N LEU A 52 -13.31 7.78 -0.43
CA LEU A 52 -12.10 7.59 -1.24
C LEU A 52 -10.91 7.17 -0.37
N ARG A 53 -10.32 6.02 -0.69
CA ARG A 53 -9.05 5.56 -0.16
C ARG A 53 -7.97 5.72 -1.23
N SER A 54 -6.93 6.47 -0.88
CA SER A 54 -5.70 6.49 -1.66
C SER A 54 -4.85 5.31 -1.26
N ILE A 55 -4.65 4.37 -2.18
CA ILE A 55 -3.80 3.20 -2.02
C ILE A 55 -2.51 3.48 -2.79
N GLU A 56 -1.40 3.58 -2.06
CA GLU A 56 -0.07 3.60 -2.69
C GLU A 56 0.39 2.15 -2.91
N ARG A 57 0.26 1.67 -4.14
CA ARG A 57 0.63 0.29 -4.48
C ARG A 57 2.10 0.24 -4.85
N ILE A 58 2.91 -0.38 -3.99
CA ILE A 58 4.31 -0.68 -4.30
C ILE A 58 4.33 -1.75 -5.40
N THR A 59 4.84 -1.36 -6.56
CA THR A 59 4.89 -2.21 -7.77
C THR A 59 6.18 -3.01 -7.83
N GLY A 60 7.24 -2.57 -7.14
CA GLY A 60 8.48 -3.33 -7.01
C GLY A 60 9.67 -2.48 -6.57
N LYS A 61 10.83 -3.12 -6.50
CA LYS A 61 12.10 -2.43 -6.21
C LYS A 61 12.57 -1.66 -7.44
N LEU A 62 12.83 -0.37 -7.25
CA LEU A 62 13.39 0.47 -8.31
C LEU A 62 14.89 0.13 -8.44
N GLY A 63 15.35 -0.20 -9.64
CA GLY A 63 16.70 -0.71 -9.86
C GLY A 63 17.20 -0.47 -11.28
N TYR A 64 18.53 -0.34 -11.43
CA TYR A 64 19.16 -0.09 -12.74
C TYR A 64 18.81 -1.15 -13.77
N ALA A 65 18.72 -2.43 -13.37
CA ALA A 65 18.35 -3.52 -14.26
C ALA A 65 16.92 -3.36 -14.82
N THR A 66 15.97 -2.96 -13.98
CA THR A 66 14.58 -2.73 -14.39
C THR A 66 14.48 -1.51 -15.30
N ALA A 67 15.19 -0.41 -14.96
CA ALA A 67 15.26 0.79 -15.78
C ALA A 67 15.92 0.51 -17.16
N ALA A 68 16.98 -0.27 -17.18
CA ALA A 68 17.65 -0.67 -18.42
C ALA A 68 16.71 -1.50 -19.32
N ARG A 69 15.98 -2.46 -18.73
CA ARG A 69 14.99 -3.27 -19.47
C ARG A 69 13.85 -2.41 -20.03
N SER A 70 13.21 -1.60 -19.20
CA SER A 70 12.12 -0.73 -19.67
C SER A 70 12.60 0.28 -20.71
N GLY A 71 13.82 0.81 -20.54
CA GLY A 71 14.47 1.68 -21.49
C GLY A 71 14.77 1.01 -22.83
N ALA A 72 15.27 -0.22 -22.81
CA ALA A 72 15.52 -1.00 -24.02
C ALA A 72 14.22 -1.35 -24.76
N LEU A 73 13.15 -1.70 -24.04
CA LEU A 73 11.83 -1.95 -24.64
C LEU A 73 11.25 -0.68 -25.28
N ASN A 74 11.33 0.47 -24.60
CA ASN A 74 10.86 1.73 -25.16
C ASN A 74 11.75 2.19 -26.34
N GLY A 75 13.06 1.99 -26.20
CA GLY A 75 14.05 2.23 -27.26
C GLY A 75 13.88 1.32 -28.47
N LEU A 76 13.39 0.09 -28.27
CA LEU A 76 13.04 -0.83 -29.35
C LEU A 76 11.88 -0.27 -30.18
N MET A 77 10.82 0.23 -29.54
CA MET A 77 9.69 0.82 -30.26
C MET A 77 10.12 2.06 -31.05
N LEU A 78 10.95 2.92 -30.44
CA LEU A 78 11.51 4.08 -31.12
C LEU A 78 12.46 3.69 -32.27
N GLY A 79 13.32 2.69 -32.03
CA GLY A 79 14.22 2.13 -33.03
C GLY A 79 13.45 1.50 -34.19
N LEU A 80 12.33 0.82 -33.91
CA LEU A 80 11.45 0.24 -34.92
C LEU A 80 10.81 1.34 -35.78
N LEU A 81 10.36 2.43 -35.16
CA LEU A 81 9.85 3.60 -35.87
C LEU A 81 10.90 4.18 -36.81
N PHE A 82 12.12 4.43 -36.32
CA PHE A 82 13.20 4.99 -37.16
C PHE A 82 13.66 4.02 -38.23
N ALA A 83 13.73 2.72 -37.92
CA ALA A 83 14.07 1.70 -38.89
C ALA A 83 13.00 1.60 -39.98
N PHE A 84 11.72 1.74 -39.65
CA PHE A 84 10.63 1.79 -40.61
C PHE A 84 10.73 3.01 -41.53
N ILE A 85 10.96 4.21 -40.98
CA ILE A 85 11.17 5.44 -41.77
C ILE A 85 12.39 5.29 -42.68
N PHE A 86 13.48 4.71 -42.16
CA PHE A 86 14.71 4.49 -42.91
C PHE A 86 14.51 3.55 -44.10
N VAL A 87 13.79 2.43 -43.90
CA VAL A 87 13.44 1.50 -44.98
C VAL A 87 12.53 2.16 -46.02
N LEU A 88 11.56 2.97 -45.58
CA LEU A 88 10.64 3.66 -46.50
C LEU A 88 11.36 4.72 -47.35
N GLY A 89 12.35 5.41 -46.78
CA GLY A 89 13.17 6.38 -47.49
C GLY A 89 14.24 5.75 -48.40
N MET A 90 14.67 4.52 -48.11
CA MET A 90 15.70 3.80 -48.85
C MET A 90 15.31 2.32 -49.02
N PRO A 91 14.56 1.94 -50.07
CA PRO A 91 13.99 0.59 -50.21
C PRO A 91 15.03 -0.50 -50.50
N THR A 92 16.27 -0.14 -50.81
CA THR A 92 17.38 -1.07 -51.10
C THR A 92 18.26 -1.35 -49.88
N VAL A 93 17.84 -0.96 -48.68
CA VAL A 93 18.64 -1.16 -47.47
C VAL A 93 18.77 -2.63 -47.12
N GLN A 94 19.98 -3.02 -46.72
CA GLN A 94 20.26 -4.36 -46.23
C GLN A 94 19.57 -4.58 -44.87
N ILE A 95 19.12 -5.80 -44.61
CA ILE A 95 18.52 -6.21 -43.32
C ILE A 95 19.46 -5.93 -42.14
N SER A 96 20.78 -6.01 -42.36
CA SER A 96 21.81 -5.66 -41.38
C SER A 96 21.73 -4.20 -40.91
N ALA A 97 21.41 -3.26 -41.82
CA ALA A 97 21.24 -1.85 -41.47
C ALA A 97 19.97 -1.62 -40.63
N PHE A 98 18.89 -2.34 -40.93
CA PHE A 98 17.67 -2.33 -40.11
C PHE A 98 17.95 -2.79 -38.67
N ILE A 99 18.65 -3.92 -38.51
CA ILE A 99 19.06 -4.43 -37.19
C ILE A 99 19.98 -3.42 -36.49
N GLY A 100 20.89 -2.79 -37.21
CA GLY A 100 21.76 -1.73 -36.68
C GLY A 100 20.98 -0.55 -36.09
N VAL A 101 20.04 0.01 -36.85
CA VAL A 101 19.19 1.13 -36.38
C VAL A 101 18.35 0.70 -35.17
N LEU A 102 17.84 -0.53 -35.17
CA LEU A 102 17.06 -1.08 -34.07
C LEU A 102 17.89 -1.20 -32.79
N LEU A 103 19.11 -1.74 -32.88
CA LEU A 103 20.03 -1.89 -31.75
C LEU A 103 20.46 -0.53 -31.20
N VAL A 104 20.71 0.45 -32.07
CA VAL A 104 21.01 1.83 -31.65
C VAL A 104 19.83 2.44 -30.90
N GLY A 105 18.59 2.26 -31.39
CA GLY A 105 17.38 2.70 -30.69
C GLY A 105 17.24 2.07 -29.30
N MET A 106 17.45 0.76 -29.18
CA MET A 106 17.45 0.05 -27.90
C MET A 106 18.53 0.55 -26.95
N ALA A 107 19.77 0.71 -27.43
CA ALA A 107 20.89 1.20 -26.62
C ALA A 107 20.67 2.63 -26.13
N LEU A 108 20.19 3.51 -27.01
CA LEU A 108 19.87 4.89 -26.68
C LEU A 108 18.74 4.94 -25.65
N GLY A 109 17.64 4.20 -25.86
CA GLY A 109 16.54 4.11 -24.91
C GLY A 109 16.97 3.57 -23.54
N MET A 110 17.88 2.58 -23.52
CA MET A 110 18.47 2.06 -22.29
C MET A 110 19.27 3.14 -21.54
N ILE A 111 20.17 3.85 -22.24
CA ILE A 111 21.01 4.90 -21.65
C ILE A 111 20.15 6.05 -21.09
N LEU A 112 19.15 6.52 -21.85
CA LEU A 112 18.23 7.56 -21.40
C LEU A 112 17.42 7.13 -20.17
N SER A 113 16.94 5.88 -20.15
CA SER A 113 16.19 5.35 -19.01
C SER A 113 17.06 5.23 -17.76
N ILE A 114 18.31 4.76 -17.88
CA ILE A 114 19.25 4.71 -16.76
C ILE A 114 19.61 6.13 -16.27
N GLY A 115 19.79 7.07 -17.19
CA GLY A 115 20.08 8.48 -16.87
C GLY A 115 18.94 9.14 -16.09
N THR A 116 17.72 9.04 -16.61
CA THR A 116 16.51 9.55 -15.94
C THR A 116 16.26 8.86 -14.61
N TYR A 117 16.47 7.53 -14.54
CA TYR A 117 16.39 6.78 -13.30
C TYR A 117 17.38 7.28 -12.25
N SER A 118 18.63 7.56 -12.64
CA SER A 118 19.64 8.10 -11.72
C SER A 118 19.21 9.42 -11.06
N ILE A 119 18.49 10.28 -11.81
CA ILE A 119 17.95 11.55 -11.29
C ILE A 119 16.81 11.30 -10.29
N VAL A 120 15.90 10.37 -10.61
CA VAL A 120 14.71 10.07 -9.78
C VAL A 120 15.06 9.23 -8.53
N ARG A 121 16.03 8.30 -8.66
CA ARG A 121 16.43 7.36 -7.61
C ARG A 121 16.81 8.04 -6.30
N ARG A 122 17.33 9.27 -6.35
CA ARG A 122 17.76 10.02 -5.17
C ARG A 122 16.67 10.23 -4.12
N ARG A 123 15.39 9.99 -4.44
CA ARG A 123 14.26 10.20 -3.53
C ARG A 123 13.49 8.93 -3.12
N ARG A 124 13.59 7.79 -3.82
CA ARG A 124 12.82 6.55 -3.51
C ARG A 124 13.50 5.29 -4.06
N ASP A 125 13.57 4.23 -3.23
CA ASP A 125 14.09 2.90 -3.60
C ASP A 125 13.00 1.93 -4.13
N PHE A 126 11.76 2.41 -4.24
CA PHE A 126 10.61 1.61 -4.64
C PHE A 126 9.81 2.32 -5.74
N ALA A 127 9.30 1.54 -6.69
CA ALA A 127 8.31 1.99 -7.65
C ALA A 127 6.94 1.91 -6.98
N SER A 128 6.22 3.02 -6.87
CA SER A 128 4.83 3.03 -6.40
C SER A 128 3.92 3.69 -7.43
N VAL A 129 2.67 3.20 -7.48
CA VAL A 129 1.59 3.80 -8.25
C VAL A 129 0.50 4.21 -7.26
N MET A 130 0.13 5.48 -7.28
CA MET A 130 -1.01 5.96 -6.49
C MET A 130 -2.30 5.56 -7.21
N GLN A 131 -3.15 4.84 -6.50
CA GLN A 131 -4.48 4.47 -6.97
C GLN A 131 -5.51 5.04 -5.99
N VAL A 132 -6.58 5.64 -6.51
CA VAL A 132 -7.70 6.10 -5.69
C VAL A 132 -8.86 5.15 -5.91
N ALA A 133 -9.34 4.52 -4.84
CA ALA A 133 -10.48 3.60 -4.87
C ALA A 133 -11.58 4.12 -3.95
N ALA A 134 -12.85 4.04 -4.39
CA ALA A 134 -14.00 4.38 -3.56
C ALA A 134 -14.50 3.14 -2.79
N ASP A 135 -15.15 3.39 -1.65
CA ASP A 135 -15.77 2.34 -0.82
C ASP A 135 -17.11 1.91 -1.37
N HIS A 136 -17.84 2.88 -1.90
CA HIS A 136 -19.13 2.72 -2.55
C HIS A 136 -19.33 3.87 -3.55
N TYR A 137 -20.26 3.63 -4.46
CA TYR A 137 -20.63 4.52 -5.54
C TYR A 137 -22.10 4.86 -5.38
N ASP A 138 -22.37 6.13 -5.10
CA ASP A 138 -23.71 6.67 -4.99
C ASP A 138 -24.17 7.13 -6.38
N VAL A 139 -25.35 6.71 -6.81
CA VAL A 139 -26.01 7.26 -7.99
C VAL A 139 -26.90 8.40 -7.53
N CYS A 140 -26.59 9.61 -7.99
CA CYS A 140 -27.33 10.83 -7.69
C CYS A 140 -28.04 11.34 -8.95
N VAL A 141 -29.21 11.95 -8.75
CA VAL A 141 -30.01 12.53 -9.84
C VAL A 141 -30.43 13.95 -9.50
N ALA A 142 -30.36 14.85 -10.46
CA ALA A 142 -30.80 16.23 -10.28
C ALA A 142 -32.29 16.32 -9.91
N ALA A 143 -32.65 17.30 -9.07
CA ALA A 143 -34.00 17.52 -8.55
C ALA A 143 -35.16 17.34 -9.55
N PRO A 144 -35.13 17.87 -10.79
CA PRO A 144 -36.26 17.72 -11.73
C PRO A 144 -36.55 16.27 -12.13
N SER A 145 -35.55 15.38 -12.05
CA SER A 145 -35.61 14.01 -12.56
C SER A 145 -35.68 12.95 -11.44
N VAL A 146 -35.58 13.35 -10.16
CA VAL A 146 -35.55 12.42 -9.00
C VAL A 146 -36.81 11.56 -8.91
N HIS A 147 -37.99 12.15 -9.08
CA HIS A 147 -39.26 11.42 -8.91
C HIS A 147 -39.39 10.28 -9.95
N LYS A 148 -39.01 10.56 -11.20
CA LYS A 148 -38.95 9.58 -12.29
C LYS A 148 -37.92 8.49 -11.99
N ALA A 149 -36.72 8.89 -11.57
CA ALA A 149 -35.63 7.97 -11.24
C ALA A 149 -36.00 6.98 -10.11
N ARG A 150 -36.68 7.45 -9.06
CA ARG A 150 -37.18 6.59 -7.97
C ARG A 150 -38.18 5.54 -8.44
N GLY A 151 -39.03 5.89 -9.41
CA GLY A 151 -39.97 4.95 -10.01
C GLY A 151 -39.28 3.80 -10.78
N ILE A 152 -38.09 4.03 -11.31
CA ILE A 152 -37.34 3.06 -12.12
C ILE A 152 -36.44 2.16 -11.25
N VAL A 153 -35.73 2.75 -10.29
CA VAL A 153 -34.77 2.02 -9.44
C VAL A 153 -35.46 1.27 -8.30
N GLY A 154 -36.71 1.62 -7.99
CA GLY A 154 -37.53 0.96 -6.96
C GLY A 154 -37.00 1.14 -5.53
N PRO A 155 -37.77 0.72 -4.50
CA PRO A 155 -37.38 0.86 -3.09
C PRO A 155 -36.07 0.14 -2.73
N ALA A 156 -35.66 -0.84 -3.53
CA ALA A 156 -34.47 -1.65 -3.33
C ALA A 156 -33.15 -0.87 -3.52
N GLY A 157 -33.16 0.27 -4.24
CA GLY A 157 -31.98 1.13 -4.37
C GLY A 157 -31.75 2.04 -3.17
N SER A 158 -32.81 2.44 -2.47
CA SER A 158 -32.76 3.41 -1.36
C SER A 158 -32.39 2.75 -0.02
N ALA A 159 -32.51 1.42 0.07
CA ALA A 159 -32.38 0.66 1.32
C ALA A 159 -31.17 -0.27 1.36
N ALA A 160 -30.02 0.16 0.83
CA ALA A 160 -28.77 -0.22 1.49
C ALA A 160 -28.70 0.66 2.75
N ALA A 161 -29.43 0.23 3.79
CA ALA A 161 -29.24 0.75 5.14
C ALA A 161 -27.72 0.86 5.36
N PRO A 162 -27.23 1.95 5.99
CA PRO A 162 -25.81 2.04 6.30
C PRO A 162 -25.43 0.69 6.90
N THR A 163 -24.33 0.10 6.43
CA THR A 163 -23.71 -1.00 7.14
C THR A 163 -23.27 -0.38 8.46
N VAL A 164 -24.21 -0.25 9.39
CA VAL A 164 -23.97 -0.06 10.80
C VAL A 164 -23.17 -1.30 11.09
N VAL A 165 -21.86 -1.13 11.20
CA VAL A 165 -21.04 -2.06 11.92
C VAL A 165 -21.75 -2.18 13.24
N SER A 166 -22.54 -3.24 13.43
CA SER A 166 -23.10 -3.59 14.71
C SER A 166 -21.88 -3.79 15.58
N ARG A 167 -21.51 -2.73 16.31
CA ARG A 167 -20.68 -2.87 17.49
C ARG A 167 -21.39 -3.98 18.28
N PRO A 168 -20.70 -5.08 18.61
CA PRO A 168 -21.27 -6.09 19.48
C PRO A 168 -21.93 -5.35 20.63
N ALA A 169 -23.20 -5.65 20.92
CA ALA A 169 -23.88 -5.07 22.06
C ALA A 169 -22.91 -5.17 23.26
N PRO A 170 -22.66 -4.08 24.01
CA PRO A 170 -21.92 -4.23 25.25
C PRO A 170 -22.67 -5.31 26.01
N SER A 171 -22.01 -6.44 26.27
CA SER A 171 -22.49 -7.38 27.24
C SER A 171 -22.82 -6.58 28.50
N ASP A 172 -23.92 -6.93 29.17
CA ASP A 172 -24.24 -6.51 30.55
C ASP A 172 -23.19 -7.06 31.55
N SER A 173 -21.92 -7.03 31.19
CA SER A 173 -20.81 -7.03 32.12
C SER A 173 -20.77 -5.64 32.74
N ALA A 174 -21.50 -5.49 33.85
CA ALA A 174 -21.25 -4.44 34.82
C ALA A 174 -19.71 -4.28 34.99
N PRO A 175 -19.19 -3.05 35.11
CA PRO A 175 -17.77 -2.83 35.37
C PRO A 175 -17.33 -3.68 36.56
N PRO A 176 -16.17 -4.37 36.52
CA PRO A 176 -15.72 -5.17 37.65
C PRO A 176 -15.61 -4.25 38.88
N GLN A 177 -16.51 -4.46 39.85
CA GLN A 177 -16.44 -3.81 41.14
C GLN A 177 -15.27 -4.43 41.90
N TYR A 178 -14.14 -3.74 41.86
CA TYR A 178 -12.95 -4.15 42.60
C TYR A 178 -13.24 -4.00 44.10
N GLY A 179 -13.30 -5.11 44.83
CA GLY A 179 -13.47 -5.11 46.28
C GLY A 179 -14.44 -6.15 46.85
N GLU A 180 -15.18 -6.89 46.03
CA GLU A 180 -16.11 -7.90 46.56
C GLU A 180 -15.41 -9.23 46.81
N ARG A 181 -15.35 -9.65 48.08
CA ARG A 181 -14.73 -10.91 48.50
C ARG A 181 -15.71 -12.05 48.24
N VAL A 182 -15.43 -12.89 47.24
CA VAL A 182 -16.20 -14.12 46.98
C VAL A 182 -16.13 -15.02 48.22
N ALA A 183 -17.29 -15.40 48.76
CA ALA A 183 -17.38 -16.32 49.89
C ALA A 183 -16.88 -17.72 49.47
N PRO A 184 -16.05 -18.40 50.28
CA PRO A 184 -15.59 -19.75 49.96
C PRO A 184 -16.76 -20.74 50.12
N GLY A 185 -17.40 -21.11 49.00
CA GLY A 185 -18.51 -22.07 49.03
C GLY A 185 -19.32 -22.21 47.73
N SER A 186 -19.19 -21.31 46.75
CA SER A 186 -19.87 -21.48 45.46
C SER A 186 -19.03 -22.28 44.48
N ALA A 187 -19.62 -23.34 43.94
CA ALA A 187 -19.01 -24.28 43.01
C ALA A 187 -18.38 -23.57 41.80
N ALA A 188 -17.12 -23.88 41.53
CA ALA A 188 -16.42 -23.40 40.33
C ALA A 188 -17.11 -23.95 39.06
N PRO A 189 -17.32 -23.14 38.01
CA PRO A 189 -17.72 -23.64 36.71
C PRO A 189 -16.68 -24.63 36.19
N VAL A 190 -17.12 -25.86 35.88
CA VAL A 190 -16.30 -26.91 35.28
C VAL A 190 -15.86 -26.44 33.89
N ALA A 191 -14.56 -26.25 33.70
CA ALA A 191 -13.97 -25.96 32.40
C ALA A 191 -14.03 -27.21 31.50
N PRO A 192 -14.38 -27.10 30.21
CA PRO A 192 -14.33 -28.23 29.29
C PRO A 192 -12.89 -28.76 29.12
N PRO A 193 -12.69 -30.07 28.86
CA PRO A 193 -11.37 -30.67 28.77
C PRO A 193 -10.55 -30.05 27.63
N ARG A 194 -9.35 -29.61 27.98
CA ARG A 194 -8.37 -29.03 27.05
C ARG A 194 -7.89 -30.12 26.07
N PRO A 195 -7.88 -29.88 24.75
CA PRO A 195 -7.26 -30.80 23.79
C PRO A 195 -5.78 -31.01 24.13
N PRO A 196 -5.22 -32.22 23.93
CA PRO A 196 -3.80 -32.47 24.16
C PRO A 196 -2.95 -31.58 23.26
N ALA A 197 -1.91 -30.97 23.85
CA ALA A 197 -0.96 -30.15 23.13
C ALA A 197 -0.25 -30.99 22.04
N PRO A 198 -0.06 -30.47 20.83
CA PRO A 198 0.84 -31.09 19.85
C PRO A 198 2.26 -31.16 20.44
N ASN A 199 2.91 -32.31 20.26
CA ASN A 199 4.27 -32.57 20.74
C ASN A 199 5.24 -31.42 20.40
N PRO A 200 6.19 -31.08 21.30
CA PRO A 200 7.27 -30.17 20.96
C PRO A 200 8.07 -30.76 19.79
N ASN A 201 8.27 -29.93 18.78
CA ASN A 201 8.88 -30.23 17.49
C ASN A 201 10.27 -30.90 17.62
N PRO A 202 10.71 -31.70 16.63
CA PRO A 202 12.11 -32.16 16.54
C PRO A 202 13.06 -30.98 16.39
N ALA A 203 14.33 -31.18 16.78
CA ALA A 203 15.40 -30.20 16.71
C ALA A 203 15.47 -29.47 15.34
N PRO A 204 15.86 -28.18 15.30
CA PRO A 204 16.02 -27.42 14.07
C PRO A 204 17.00 -28.12 13.13
N ARG A 205 16.65 -28.22 11.84
CA ARG A 205 17.60 -28.58 10.79
C ARG A 205 18.25 -27.29 10.29
N ASP A 206 19.56 -27.31 10.11
CA ASP A 206 20.40 -26.13 9.79
C ASP A 206 20.11 -25.46 8.42
N ASP A 207 19.14 -25.95 7.64
CA ASP A 207 18.87 -25.52 6.27
C ASP A 207 17.59 -24.65 6.09
N GLU A 208 16.91 -24.22 7.16
CA GLU A 208 15.72 -23.34 7.03
C GLU A 208 16.12 -21.84 7.12
N PRO A 209 15.77 -20.99 6.13
CA PRO A 209 16.10 -19.57 6.19
C PRO A 209 15.33 -18.85 7.32
N PRO A 210 15.97 -17.87 8.01
CA PRO A 210 15.44 -17.28 9.24
C PRO A 210 14.12 -16.54 9.01
N ARG A 211 13.15 -16.80 9.90
CA ARG A 211 11.85 -16.10 9.93
C ARG A 211 12.01 -14.72 10.58
N TYR A 212 11.39 -13.72 9.96
CA TYR A 212 11.50 -12.33 10.38
C TYR A 212 10.87 -12.11 11.77
N GLY A 213 11.66 -11.63 12.73
CA GLY A 213 11.21 -11.30 14.09
C GLY A 213 11.90 -12.09 15.21
N GLU A 214 12.67 -13.14 14.89
CA GLU A 214 13.41 -13.91 15.88
C GLU A 214 14.77 -13.25 16.17
N ARG A 215 14.99 -12.81 17.42
CA ARG A 215 16.26 -12.22 17.84
C ARG A 215 17.26 -13.34 18.12
N ILE A 216 18.15 -13.61 17.18
CA ILE A 216 19.32 -14.46 17.43
C ILE A 216 20.24 -13.71 18.40
N ALA A 217 20.46 -14.26 19.59
CA ALA A 217 21.46 -13.74 20.51
C ALA A 217 22.86 -13.98 19.91
N PRO A 218 23.71 -12.96 19.75
CA PRO A 218 25.06 -13.16 19.22
C PRO A 218 25.86 -14.03 20.21
N PRO A 219 26.71 -14.96 19.72
CA PRO A 219 27.62 -15.69 20.60
C PRO A 219 28.59 -14.70 21.24
N SER A 220 28.68 -14.75 22.56
CA SER A 220 29.67 -14.00 23.34
C SER A 220 31.08 -14.37 22.86
N SER A 221 31.76 -13.43 22.20
CA SER A 221 33.19 -13.53 21.92
C SER A 221 33.97 -13.40 23.23
N PRO A 222 34.79 -14.38 23.65
CA PRO A 222 35.84 -14.09 24.60
C PRO A 222 36.91 -13.21 23.94
N ALA A 223 37.32 -12.19 24.70
CA ALA A 223 38.15 -11.05 24.35
C ALA A 223 39.57 -11.39 23.86
N PRO A 224 40.27 -10.44 23.19
CA PRO A 224 41.58 -10.68 22.58
C PRO A 224 42.76 -10.57 23.57
N GLU A 225 43.69 -11.50 23.39
CA GLU A 225 45.17 -11.43 23.49
C GLU A 225 45.86 -10.83 24.72
N ALA A 226 46.72 -11.65 25.36
CA ALA A 226 47.86 -11.19 26.13
C ALA A 226 49.14 -11.86 25.59
N SER A 227 49.96 -11.05 24.91
CA SER A 227 51.32 -11.39 24.48
C SER A 227 52.23 -11.48 25.70
N GLU A 228 52.89 -12.62 25.88
CA GLU A 228 53.86 -12.86 26.95
C GLU A 228 55.27 -12.74 26.36
N ASN A 229 55.92 -11.59 26.62
CA ASN A 229 57.37 -11.40 26.70
C ASN A 229 57.62 -9.94 27.13
N ASP A 230 58.04 -9.69 28.37
CA ASP A 230 59.46 -9.44 28.69
C ASP A 230 59.67 -9.01 30.16
N ASP A 231 60.79 -9.49 30.69
CA ASP A 231 61.66 -9.05 31.79
C ASP A 231 61.16 -8.64 33.19
N ARG A 232 62.10 -8.85 34.11
CA ARG A 232 62.11 -8.73 35.56
C ARG A 232 61.84 -7.32 36.10
N THR A 233 61.49 -7.32 37.38
CA THR A 233 61.93 -6.38 38.45
C THR A 233 60.88 -5.39 38.97
N ALA A 234 60.42 -5.71 40.20
CA ALA A 234 60.20 -4.84 41.36
C ALA A 234 59.17 -3.68 41.36
N GLU A 235 58.41 -3.69 42.46
CA GLU A 235 58.09 -2.56 43.35
C GLU A 235 56.71 -1.86 43.25
N THR A 236 56.02 -1.94 44.39
CA THR A 236 54.78 -1.25 44.86
C THR A 236 55.17 0.16 45.42
N PRO A 237 54.34 1.22 45.67
CA PRO A 237 52.87 1.30 45.97
C PRO A 237 52.03 2.49 45.36
N ARG A 238 50.69 2.37 45.54
CA ARG A 238 49.57 3.33 45.88
C ARG A 238 49.85 4.86 46.11
N PRO A 239 48.80 5.71 46.32
CA PRO A 239 47.49 5.97 45.67
C PRO A 239 47.25 7.51 45.50
N ASP A 240 45.99 7.98 45.42
CA ASP A 240 45.48 9.38 45.27
C ASP A 240 45.52 9.94 43.84
N GLU A 241 44.53 10.65 43.29
CA GLU A 241 43.63 11.64 43.87
C GLU A 241 42.45 11.87 42.88
N ARG A 242 41.22 12.01 43.38
CA ARG A 242 40.15 12.81 42.74
C ARG A 242 40.19 14.18 43.44
N PRO A 243 39.85 15.34 42.82
CA PRO A 243 38.49 15.54 42.29
C PRO A 243 38.23 16.66 41.24
N THR A 244 37.04 16.54 40.64
CA THR A 244 36.04 17.58 40.26
C THR A 244 36.28 18.70 39.23
N PRO A 245 35.19 19.15 38.56
CA PRO A 245 35.18 20.05 37.41
C PRO A 245 34.83 21.51 37.77
N THR A 246 35.15 22.49 36.93
CA THR A 246 34.46 23.81 36.90
C THR A 246 34.65 24.52 35.55
N GLU A 247 33.52 24.97 35.02
CA GLU A 247 33.19 26.09 34.10
C GLU A 247 34.28 26.84 33.31
N ARG A 248 34.08 27.01 32.00
CA ARG A 248 33.42 28.20 31.40
C ARG A 248 33.12 28.00 29.92
#